data_AF-A0A2A2EIV2-F1
#
_entry.id   AF-A0A2A2EIV2-F1
#
_cell.length_a   1.000
_cell.length_b   1.000
_cell.length_c   1.000
_cell.angle_alpha   90.00
_cell.angle_beta   90.00
_cell.angle_gamma   90.00
#
_symmetry.space_group_name_H-M   'P 1'
#
loop_
_entity.id
_entity.type
_entity.pdbx_description
1 polymer ?
#
loop_
_entity_poly.entity_id
_entity_poly.type
_entity_poly.pdbx_seq_one_letter_code
_entity_poly.pdbx_strand_id
1 'polypeptide(L)'
;VVQLAAARVTKVRCRLQRDATGRRGVKGDRLYDCRRALLTSDEYLGARGRARLMALFAIQTNHDLMLAHDVYQRVIHAYRCDDRRRGERMMRELIDDLTGPGRYKGCRELASLGRVLKRRMRDILALFRHPHSSNGPTEAINGRLETLRGNAMGFANTTSYIQRCLIHSSQLKDILTH
;
A
#
# COMPACT_ATOMS: atom_id res chain seq x y z
N VAL A 1 1.70 -7.19 -1.46
CA VAL A 1 0.21 -7.10 -1.49
C VAL A 1 -0.32 -5.94 -0.64
N VAL A 2 0.12 -5.78 0.61
CA VAL A 2 -0.26 -4.65 1.49
C VAL A 2 -0.17 -3.29 0.78
N GLN A 3 0.97 -3.01 0.13
CA GLN A 3 1.17 -1.77 -0.63
C GLN A 3 0.17 -1.58 -1.78
N LEU A 4 -0.23 -2.66 -2.47
CA LEU A 4 -1.24 -2.58 -3.53
C LEU A 4 -2.61 -2.21 -2.98
N ALA A 5 -3.00 -2.75 -1.82
CA ALA A 5 -4.25 -2.40 -1.15
C ALA A 5 -4.22 -0.95 -0.64
N ALA A 6 -3.13 -0.53 0.03
CA ALA A 6 -2.94 0.86 0.47
C ALA A 6 -3.01 1.87 -0.70
N ALA A 7 -2.43 1.51 -1.86
CA ALA A 7 -2.53 2.32 -3.06
C ALA A 7 -3.98 2.46 -3.56
N ARG A 8 -4.83 1.44 -3.38
CA ARG A 8 -6.26 1.55 -3.75
C ARG A 8 -7.05 2.43 -2.80
N VAL A 9 -6.82 2.33 -1.49
CA VAL A 9 -7.39 3.30 -0.52
C VAL A 9 -7.05 4.72 -0.95
N THR A 10 -5.80 4.97 -1.31
CA THR A 10 -5.35 6.29 -1.78
C THR A 10 -6.03 6.72 -3.08
N LYS A 11 -6.18 5.82 -4.07
CA LYS A 11 -6.85 6.12 -5.34
C LYS A 11 -8.32 6.46 -5.13
N VAL A 12 -9.05 5.67 -4.34
CA VAL A 12 -10.46 5.93 -4.01
C VAL A 12 -10.60 7.28 -3.31
N ARG A 13 -9.79 7.55 -2.29
CA ARG A 13 -9.77 8.83 -1.57
C ARG A 13 -9.53 10.02 -2.50
N CYS A 14 -8.54 9.92 -3.39
CA CYS A 14 -8.21 10.97 -4.36
C CYS A 14 -9.32 11.17 -5.40
N ARG A 15 -9.99 10.10 -5.84
CA ARG A 15 -11.14 10.17 -6.74
C ARG A 15 -12.30 10.92 -6.07
N LEU A 16 -12.74 10.45 -4.90
CA LEU A 16 -13.84 11.07 -4.15
C LEU A 16 -13.58 12.54 -3.83
N GLN A 17 -12.33 12.89 -3.51
CA GLN A 17 -11.95 14.28 -3.31
C GLN A 17 -12.13 15.13 -4.57
N ARG A 18 -11.71 14.62 -5.74
CA ARG A 18 -11.88 15.32 -7.01
C ARG A 18 -13.35 15.41 -7.39
N ASP A 19 -14.11 14.33 -7.20
CA ASP A 19 -15.54 14.31 -7.49
C ASP A 19 -16.29 15.35 -6.62
N ALA A 20 -15.89 15.51 -5.35
CA ALA A 20 -16.52 16.46 -4.43
C ALA A 20 -16.07 17.91 -4.58
N THR A 21 -14.84 18.17 -5.04
CA THR A 21 -14.23 19.52 -4.99
C THR A 21 -13.64 20.01 -6.31
N GLY A 22 -13.63 19.20 -7.36
CA GLY A 22 -13.00 19.51 -8.64
C GLY A 22 -11.46 19.54 -8.62
N ARG A 23 -10.83 19.43 -7.44
CA ARG A 23 -9.37 19.59 -7.28
C ARG A 23 -8.73 18.45 -6.48
N ARG A 24 -7.40 18.46 -6.45
CA ARG A 24 -6.62 17.61 -5.54
C ARG A 24 -6.89 18.04 -4.09
N GLY A 25 -6.92 17.06 -3.19
CA GLY A 25 -7.06 17.31 -1.76
C GLY A 25 -5.83 17.95 -1.15
N VAL A 26 -6.06 18.89 -0.25
CA VAL A 26 -5.06 19.66 0.50
C VAL A 26 -5.38 19.62 2.00
N LYS A 27 -4.49 20.18 2.81
CA LYS A 27 -4.69 20.30 4.26
C LYS A 27 -6.00 21.03 4.56
N GLY A 28 -6.81 20.49 5.47
CA GLY A 28 -8.13 21.00 5.82
C GLY A 28 -9.29 20.26 5.10
N ASP A 29 -9.01 19.59 3.98
CA ASP A 29 -10.02 18.73 3.35
C ASP A 29 -10.17 17.44 4.17
N ARG A 30 -11.40 17.11 4.61
CA ARG A 30 -11.68 15.96 5.50
C ARG A 30 -11.08 14.64 5.00
N LEU A 31 -11.20 14.36 3.69
CA LEU A 31 -10.62 13.17 3.07
C LEU A 31 -9.08 13.20 3.10
N TYR A 32 -8.46 14.35 2.86
CA TYR A 32 -6.99 14.49 2.88
C TYR A 32 -6.42 14.39 4.30
N ASP A 33 -7.09 14.98 5.27
CA ASP A 33 -6.65 14.98 6.67
C ASP A 33 -6.71 13.58 7.28
N CYS A 34 -7.68 12.74 6.86
CA CYS A 34 -7.78 11.35 7.31
C CYS A 34 -6.81 10.38 6.59
N ARG A 35 -6.00 10.83 5.64
CA ARG A 35 -5.17 9.95 4.78
C ARG A 35 -4.24 8.99 5.55
N ARG A 36 -3.71 9.42 6.70
CA ARG A 36 -2.83 8.58 7.53
C ARG A 36 -3.64 7.55 8.32
N ALA A 37 -4.75 7.97 8.92
CA ALA A 37 -5.65 7.09 9.65
C ALA A 37 -6.20 5.98 8.75
N LEU A 38 -6.56 6.32 7.50
CA LEU A 38 -7.02 5.35 6.49
C LEU A 38 -6.00 4.25 6.15
N LEU A 39 -4.71 4.51 6.40
CA LEU A 39 -3.59 3.59 6.16
C LEU A 39 -2.93 3.10 7.46
N THR A 40 -3.60 3.27 8.59
CA THR A 40 -3.16 2.75 9.88
C THR A 40 -3.94 1.48 10.17
N SER A 41 -3.28 0.40 10.60
CA SER A 41 -3.99 -0.82 10.98
C SER A 41 -4.86 -0.58 12.22
N ASP A 42 -6.02 -1.23 12.31
CA ASP A 42 -7.00 -0.98 13.38
C ASP A 42 -6.43 -1.14 14.79
N GLU A 43 -5.49 -2.08 14.96
CA GLU A 43 -4.72 -2.33 16.17
C GLU A 43 -3.95 -1.10 16.69
N TYR A 44 -3.40 -0.28 15.79
CA TYR A 44 -2.59 0.90 16.11
C TYR A 44 -3.40 2.20 16.01
N LEU A 45 -4.66 2.12 15.58
CA LEU A 45 -5.49 3.31 15.42
C LEU A 45 -6.12 3.70 16.76
N GLY A 46 -5.63 4.79 17.35
CA GLY A 46 -6.17 5.33 18.59
C GLY A 46 -7.63 5.81 18.47
N ALA A 47 -8.31 5.97 19.61
CA ALA A 47 -9.74 6.29 19.68
C ALA A 47 -10.15 7.53 18.84
N ARG A 48 -9.37 8.61 18.90
CA ARG A 48 -9.61 9.82 18.07
C ARG A 48 -9.53 9.53 16.57
N GLY A 49 -8.60 8.66 16.16
CA GLY A 49 -8.46 8.23 14.77
C GLY A 49 -9.66 7.41 14.31
N ARG A 50 -10.10 6.45 15.13
CA ARG A 50 -11.30 5.63 14.88
C ARG A 50 -12.54 6.50 14.72
N ALA A 51 -12.79 7.42 15.66
CA ALA A 51 -13.93 8.33 15.60
C ALA A 51 -13.94 9.17 14.31
N ARG A 52 -12.76 9.68 13.89
CA ARG A 52 -12.64 10.42 12.61
C ARG A 52 -12.97 9.56 11.40
N LEU A 53 -12.51 8.31 11.36
CA LEU A 53 -12.85 7.40 10.26
C LEU A 53 -14.33 7.02 10.26
N MET A 54 -14.93 6.75 11.41
CA MET A 54 -16.37 6.45 11.50
C MET A 54 -17.22 7.61 11.01
N ALA A 55 -16.90 8.83 11.43
CA ALA A 55 -17.57 10.03 10.93
C ALA A 55 -17.38 10.22 9.41
N LEU A 56 -16.22 9.83 8.87
CA LEU A 56 -15.95 9.89 7.43
C LEU A 56 -16.74 8.84 6.65
N PHE A 57 -16.87 7.63 7.19
CA PHE A 57 -17.57 6.50 6.57
C PHE A 57 -19.10 6.60 6.67
N ALA A 58 -19.62 7.34 7.65
CA ALA A 58 -21.05 7.64 7.77
C ALA A 58 -21.59 8.48 6.59
N ILE A 59 -20.73 9.11 5.80
CA ILE A 59 -21.11 9.87 4.61
C ILE A 59 -21.32 8.90 3.45
N GLN A 60 -22.54 8.83 2.91
CA GLN A 60 -22.92 7.87 1.86
C GLN A 60 -22.02 7.93 0.61
N THR A 61 -21.60 9.13 0.19
CA THR A 61 -20.70 9.31 -0.96
C THR A 61 -19.29 8.74 -0.72
N ASN A 62 -18.91 8.49 0.53
CA ASN A 62 -17.65 7.87 0.91
C ASN A 62 -17.71 6.33 1.04
N HIS A 63 -18.82 5.69 0.63
CA HIS A 63 -18.99 4.24 0.78
C HIS A 63 -17.84 3.43 0.16
N ASP A 64 -17.39 3.77 -1.05
CA ASP A 64 -16.25 3.13 -1.71
C ASP A 64 -14.95 3.23 -0.88
N LEU A 65 -14.78 4.32 -0.12
CA LEU A 65 -13.60 4.51 0.72
C LEU A 65 -13.63 3.60 1.95
N MET A 66 -14.81 3.42 2.54
CA MET A 66 -15.02 2.46 3.63
C MET A 66 -14.69 1.03 3.15
N LEU A 67 -15.22 0.65 1.98
CA LEU A 67 -14.92 -0.65 1.38
C LEU A 67 -13.41 -0.83 1.10
N ALA A 68 -12.75 0.19 0.57
CA ALA A 68 -11.31 0.12 0.32
C ALA A 68 -10.49 0.01 1.62
N HIS A 69 -10.90 0.72 2.67
CA HIS A 69 -10.27 0.62 3.98
C HIS A 69 -10.46 -0.78 4.60
N ASP A 70 -11.67 -1.34 4.53
CA ASP A 70 -11.96 -2.72 4.96
C ASP A 70 -11.06 -3.74 4.23
N VAL A 71 -10.92 -3.64 2.90
CA VAL A 71 -10.02 -4.51 2.12
C VAL A 71 -8.58 -4.38 2.61
N TYR A 72 -8.12 -3.15 2.87
CA TYR A 72 -6.78 -2.91 3.39
C TYR A 72 -6.56 -3.56 4.76
N GLN A 73 -7.53 -3.43 5.69
CA GLN A 73 -7.45 -4.10 6.99
C GLN A 73 -7.47 -5.62 6.85
N ARG A 74 -8.37 -6.19 6.03
CA ARG A 74 -8.43 -7.65 5.79
C ARG A 74 -7.11 -8.19 5.25
N VAL A 75 -6.43 -7.46 4.38
CA VAL A 75 -5.08 -7.81 3.91
C VAL A 75 -4.08 -7.83 5.08
N ILE A 76 -4.07 -6.79 5.93
CA ILE A 76 -3.18 -6.73 7.09
C ILE A 76 -3.45 -7.90 8.04
N HIS A 77 -4.71 -8.14 8.39
CA HIS A 77 -5.10 -9.21 9.30
C HIS A 77 -4.71 -10.59 8.76
N ALA A 78 -4.86 -10.84 7.45
CA ALA A 78 -4.41 -12.09 6.86
C ALA A 78 -2.90 -12.30 7.03
N TYR A 79 -2.09 -11.29 6.73
CA TYR A 79 -0.62 -11.39 6.84
C TYR A 79 -0.07 -11.42 8.26
N ARG A 80 -0.78 -10.82 9.23
CA ARG A 80 -0.41 -10.82 10.65
C ARG A 80 -0.98 -12.02 11.42
N CYS A 81 -1.75 -12.89 10.77
CA CYS A 81 -2.33 -14.06 11.42
C CYS A 81 -1.23 -15.07 11.78
N ASP A 82 -1.10 -15.38 13.08
CA ASP A 82 -0.12 -16.35 13.58
C ASP A 82 -0.37 -17.76 13.00
N ASP A 83 -1.64 -18.15 12.93
CA ASP A 83 -2.06 -19.36 12.21
C ASP A 83 -1.99 -19.11 10.69
N ARG A 84 -0.97 -19.68 10.06
CA ARG A 84 -0.75 -19.59 8.61
C ARG A 84 -1.89 -20.15 7.78
N ARG A 85 -2.53 -21.23 8.21
CA ARG A 85 -3.67 -21.82 7.48
C ARG A 85 -4.87 -20.89 7.54
N ARG A 86 -5.11 -20.27 8.70
CA ARG A 86 -6.14 -19.24 8.86
C ARG A 86 -5.83 -18.00 8.00
N GLY A 87 -4.60 -17.52 8.00
CA GLY A 87 -4.17 -16.41 7.14
C GLY A 87 -4.37 -16.71 5.65
N GLU A 88 -4.03 -17.93 5.20
CA GLU A 88 -4.28 -18.38 3.82
C GLU A 88 -5.77 -18.34 3.46
N ARG A 89 -6.63 -18.86 4.35
CA ARG A 89 -8.10 -18.84 4.14
C ARG A 89 -8.63 -17.42 4.04
N MET A 90 -8.26 -16.55 4.98
CA MET A 90 -8.67 -15.14 4.98
C MET A 90 -8.26 -14.42 3.69
N MET A 91 -7.04 -14.69 3.19
CA MET A 91 -6.57 -14.08 1.94
C MET A 91 -7.31 -14.64 0.73
N ARG A 92 -7.62 -15.94 0.70
CA ARG A 92 -8.41 -16.57 -0.39
C ARG A 92 -9.83 -16.02 -0.43
N GLU A 93 -10.53 -16.00 0.70
CA GLU A 93 -11.87 -15.46 0.84
C GLU A 93 -11.92 -13.99 0.40
N LEU A 94 -10.94 -13.17 0.80
CA LEU A 94 -10.86 -11.79 0.34
C LEU A 94 -10.70 -11.69 -1.19
N ILE A 95 -9.87 -12.52 -1.81
CA ILE A 95 -9.69 -12.54 -3.27
C ILE A 95 -11.00 -12.94 -3.96
N ASP A 96 -11.69 -13.94 -3.43
CA ASP A 96 -12.95 -14.41 -3.99
C ASP A 96 -14.04 -13.34 -3.83
N ASP A 97 -14.17 -12.69 -2.67
CA ASP A 97 -15.10 -11.56 -2.47
C ASP A 97 -14.82 -10.39 -3.44
N LEU A 98 -13.55 -10.08 -3.69
CA LEU A 98 -13.14 -9.00 -4.60
C LEU A 98 -13.40 -9.31 -6.07
N THR A 99 -13.55 -10.59 -6.43
CA THR A 99 -13.77 -11.03 -7.82
C THR A 99 -15.18 -11.53 -8.09
N GLY A 100 -15.90 -11.92 -7.04
CA GLY A 100 -17.26 -12.42 -7.11
C GLY A 100 -18.33 -11.32 -7.12
N PRO A 101 -19.60 -11.72 -7.29
CA PRO A 101 -20.72 -10.84 -7.02
C PRO A 101 -20.79 -10.58 -5.50
N GLY A 102 -20.75 -9.32 -5.08
CA GLY A 102 -20.77 -9.01 -3.65
C GLY A 102 -20.55 -7.54 -3.34
N ARG A 103 -20.26 -7.25 -2.06
CA ARG A 103 -20.19 -5.89 -1.51
C ARG A 103 -19.17 -4.97 -2.19
N TYR A 104 -18.14 -5.52 -2.83
CA TYR A 104 -17.11 -4.73 -3.52
C TYR A 104 -17.44 -4.41 -4.98
N LYS A 105 -18.53 -4.99 -5.51
CA LYS A 105 -18.99 -4.73 -6.87
C LYS A 105 -19.36 -3.25 -7.03
N GLY A 106 -18.95 -2.64 -8.14
CA GLY A 106 -19.16 -1.22 -8.41
C GLY A 106 -17.96 -0.33 -8.09
N CYS A 107 -17.08 -0.73 -7.16
CA CYS A 107 -15.86 0.03 -6.89
C CYS A 107 -14.73 -0.35 -7.88
N ARG A 108 -14.51 0.49 -8.89
CA ARG A 108 -13.54 0.23 -9.98
C ARG A 108 -12.10 0.01 -9.49
N GLU A 109 -11.67 0.70 -8.44
CA GLU A 109 -10.34 0.56 -7.86
C GLU A 109 -10.15 -0.83 -7.22
N LEU A 110 -11.20 -1.34 -6.56
CA LEU A 110 -11.22 -2.67 -5.96
C LEU A 110 -11.36 -3.76 -7.00
N ALA A 111 -12.18 -3.56 -8.04
CA ALA A 111 -12.24 -4.49 -9.18
C ALA A 111 -10.86 -4.65 -9.86
N SER A 112 -10.10 -3.56 -9.98
CA SER A 112 -8.73 -3.62 -10.48
C SER A 112 -7.77 -4.36 -9.53
N LEU A 113 -7.94 -4.21 -8.21
CA LEU A 113 -7.16 -4.95 -7.22
C LEU A 113 -7.50 -6.44 -7.26
N GLY A 114 -8.78 -6.80 -7.22
CA GLY A 114 -9.25 -8.19 -7.29
C GLY A 114 -8.67 -8.93 -8.49
N ARG A 115 -8.70 -8.33 -9.68
CA ARG A 115 -8.05 -8.91 -10.89
C ARG A 115 -6.55 -9.17 -10.70
N VAL A 116 -5.82 -8.23 -10.10
CA VAL A 116 -4.38 -8.39 -9.84
C VAL A 116 -4.13 -9.51 -8.84
N LEU A 117 -4.88 -9.54 -7.74
CA LEU A 117 -4.71 -10.54 -6.69
C LEU A 117 -5.10 -11.94 -7.17
N LYS A 118 -6.20 -12.08 -7.92
CA LYS A 118 -6.62 -13.36 -8.49
C LYS A 118 -5.57 -13.94 -9.44
N ARG A 119 -5.04 -13.10 -10.34
CA ARG A 119 -3.97 -13.51 -11.27
C ARG A 119 -2.71 -13.97 -10.54
N ARG A 120 -2.36 -13.34 -9.42
CA ARG A 120 -1.17 -13.67 -8.62
C ARG A 120 -1.48 -14.55 -7.42
N MET A 121 -2.66 -15.17 -7.37
CA MET A 121 -3.15 -15.87 -6.18
C MET A 121 -2.20 -16.99 -5.74
N ARG A 122 -1.66 -17.77 -6.68
CA ARG A 122 -0.69 -18.83 -6.36
C ARG A 122 0.52 -18.28 -5.61
N ASP A 123 1.12 -17.21 -6.11
CA ASP A 123 2.31 -16.57 -5.51
C ASP A 123 1.98 -15.92 -4.16
N ILE A 124 0.80 -15.31 -4.04
CA ILE A 124 0.35 -14.68 -2.80
C ILE A 124 0.16 -15.74 -1.71
N LEU A 125 -0.49 -16.85 -2.04
CA LEU A 125 -0.79 -17.91 -1.08
C LEU A 125 0.45 -18.72 -0.71
N ALA A 126 1.48 -18.74 -1.56
CA ALA A 126 2.75 -19.40 -1.27
C ALA A 126 3.40 -18.89 0.05
N LEU A 127 3.26 -17.60 0.38
CA LEU A 127 3.79 -17.04 1.64
C LEU A 127 3.20 -17.74 2.88
N PHE A 128 1.96 -18.22 2.80
CA PHE A 128 1.32 -18.91 3.93
C PHE A 128 1.72 -20.38 4.02
N ARG A 129 2.21 -20.98 2.93
CA ARG A 129 2.53 -22.41 2.86
C ARG A 129 3.97 -22.71 3.18
N HIS A 130 4.88 -21.78 2.88
CA HIS A 130 6.31 -21.98 3.05
C HIS A 130 6.82 -21.31 4.33
N PRO A 131 7.37 -22.07 5.29
CA PRO A 131 8.01 -21.50 6.46
C PRO A 131 9.21 -20.63 6.05
N HIS A 132 9.54 -19.64 6.87
CA HIS A 132 10.65 -18.69 6.68
C HIS A 132 10.63 -17.84 5.40
N SER A 133 9.51 -17.81 4.66
CA SER A 133 9.35 -16.87 3.54
C SER A 133 9.27 -15.44 4.08
N SER A 134 10.27 -14.62 3.75
CA SER A 134 10.38 -13.22 4.17
C SER A 134 10.64 -12.31 2.99
N ASN A 135 10.19 -11.06 3.10
CA ASN A 135 10.53 -10.01 2.13
C ASN A 135 11.86 -9.32 2.46
N GLY A 136 12.55 -9.75 3.52
CA GLY A 136 13.74 -9.10 4.07
C GLY A 136 14.87 -8.92 3.05
N PRO A 137 15.28 -9.96 2.30
CA PRO A 137 16.32 -9.82 1.28
C PRO A 137 15.95 -8.81 0.19
N THR A 138 14.71 -8.82 -0.27
CA THR A 138 14.20 -7.88 -1.28
C THR A 138 14.14 -6.46 -0.72
N GLU A 139 13.68 -6.28 0.51
CA GLU A 139 13.64 -4.98 1.20
C GLU A 139 15.04 -4.42 1.46
N ALA A 140 16.01 -5.28 1.81
CA ALA A 140 17.40 -4.87 1.97
C ALA A 140 18.00 -4.35 0.66
N ILE A 141 17.75 -5.02 -0.47
CA ILE A 141 18.17 -4.55 -1.79
C ILE A 141 17.48 -3.22 -2.15
N ASN A 142 16.16 -3.14 -1.96
CA ASN A 142 15.42 -1.90 -2.24
C ASN A 142 15.92 -0.73 -1.39
N GLY A 143 16.21 -0.96 -0.11
CA GLY A 143 16.80 0.07 0.77
C GLY A 143 18.11 0.60 0.22
N ARG A 144 19.01 -0.29 -0.23
CA ARG A 144 20.28 0.11 -0.88
C ARG A 144 20.04 0.92 -2.16
N LEU A 145 19.08 0.52 -2.99
CA LEU A 145 18.73 1.24 -4.21
C LEU A 145 18.17 2.64 -3.93
N GLU A 146 17.34 2.79 -2.91
CA GLU A 146 16.79 4.10 -2.53
C GLU A 146 17.88 5.03 -1.98
N THR A 147 18.81 4.52 -1.15
CA THR A 147 19.99 5.28 -0.72
C THR A 147 20.82 5.75 -1.92
N LEU A 148 21.08 4.83 -2.86
CA LEU A 148 21.82 5.14 -4.08
C LEU A 148 21.13 6.22 -4.91
N ARG A 149 19.80 6.17 -5.06
CA ARG A 149 19.02 7.19 -5.78
C ARG A 149 19.13 8.57 -5.12
N GLY A 150 19.05 8.62 -3.79
CA GLY A 150 19.25 9.86 -3.03
C GLY A 150 20.62 10.48 -3.29
N ASN A 151 21.65 9.63 -3.33
CA ASN A 151 23.03 10.08 -3.48
C ASN A 151 23.43 10.37 -4.94
N ALA A 152 22.78 9.73 -5.91
CA ALA A 152 23.01 9.92 -7.33
C ALA A 152 22.30 11.15 -7.92
N MET A 153 21.66 12.00 -7.10
CA MET A 153 20.97 13.24 -7.52
C MET A 153 19.97 13.04 -8.67
N GLY A 154 19.33 11.87 -8.73
CA GLY A 154 18.39 11.51 -9.79
C GLY A 154 19.04 11.02 -11.09
N PHE A 155 18.18 10.45 -11.95
CA PHE A 155 18.57 9.89 -13.24
C PHE A 155 18.40 10.94 -14.34
N ALA A 156 19.52 11.40 -14.91
CA ALA A 156 19.53 12.33 -16.05
C ALA A 156 19.94 11.63 -17.35
N ASN A 157 21.02 10.84 -17.30
CA ASN A 157 21.46 9.95 -18.38
C ASN A 157 22.22 8.76 -17.77
N THR A 158 22.32 7.66 -18.53
CA THR A 158 22.90 6.39 -18.06
C THR A 158 24.35 6.52 -17.62
N THR A 159 25.20 7.17 -18.44
CA THR A 159 26.64 7.32 -18.16
C THR A 159 26.89 8.07 -16.85
N SER A 160 26.26 9.24 -16.70
CA SER A 160 26.39 10.07 -15.50
C SER A 160 25.82 9.38 -14.25
N TYR A 161 24.72 8.65 -14.41
CA TYR A 161 24.14 7.86 -13.33
C TYR A 161 25.09 6.74 -12.88
N ILE A 162 25.66 5.97 -13.82
CA ILE A 162 26.66 4.93 -13.52
C ILE A 162 27.87 5.52 -12.81
N GLN A 163 28.44 6.62 -13.32
CA GLN A 163 29.60 7.28 -12.70
C GLN A 163 29.31 7.73 -11.27
N ARG A 164 28.16 8.37 -11.02
CA ARG A 164 27.76 8.78 -9.65
C ARG A 164 27.54 7.56 -8.73
N CYS A 165 26.97 6.48 -9.26
CA CYS A 165 26.79 5.25 -8.51
C CYS A 165 28.15 4.60 -8.14
N LEU A 166 29.11 4.60 -9.07
CA LEU A 166 30.46 4.07 -8.86
C LEU A 166 31.26 4.91 -7.86
N ILE A 167 31.25 6.24 -7.99
CA ILE A 167 31.89 7.16 -7.03
C ILE A 167 31.33 6.94 -5.61
N HIS A 168 30.02 6.77 -5.50
CA HIS A 168 29.38 6.51 -4.20
C HIS A 168 29.73 5.13 -3.64
N SER A 169 29.70 4.10 -4.48
CA SER A 169 29.98 2.71 -4.04
C SER A 169 31.45 2.49 -3.69
N SER A 170 32.36 3.29 -4.27
CA SER A 170 33.80 3.24 -4.00
C SER A 170 34.25 4.14 -2.84
N GLN A 171 33.35 4.89 -2.18
CA GLN A 171 33.67 5.86 -1.12
C GLN A 171 34.70 6.94 -1.54
N LEU A 172 34.92 7.16 -2.84
CA LEU A 172 35.91 8.14 -3.33
C LEU A 172 35.65 9.57 -2.85
N LYS A 173 34.39 9.91 -2.51
CA LYS A 173 34.05 11.21 -1.92
C LYS A 173 34.73 11.44 -0.56
N ASP A 174 34.85 10.41 0.27
CA ASP A 174 35.47 10.50 1.59
C ASP A 174 37.00 10.63 1.49
N ILE A 175 37.57 10.16 0.38
CA ILE A 175 39.01 10.26 0.07
C ILE A 175 39.37 11.63 -0.53
N LEU A 176 38.44 12.31 -1.21
CA LEU A 176 38.68 13.59 -1.89
C LEU A 176 38.38 14.83 -1.02
N THR A 177 37.88 14.64 0.21
CA THR A 177 37.54 15.72 1.15
C THR A 177 38.45 15.79 2.37
N HIS A 178 39.52 14.98 2.38
CA HIS A 178 40.68 15.06 3.28
C HIS A 178 41.93 15.37 2.46
#